data_AF-B3DVS5-F1
#
_entry.id   AF-B3DVS5-F1
#
_cell.length_a   1.000
_cell.length_b   1.000
_cell.length_c   1.000
_cell.angle_alpha   90.00
_cell.angle_beta   90.00
_cell.angle_gamma   90.00
#
_symmetry.space_group_name_H-M   'P 1'
#
loop_
_entity.id
_entity.type
_entity.pdbx_description
1 polymer ?
#
loop_
_entity_poly.entity_id
_entity_poly.type
_entity_poly.pdbx_seq_one_letter_code
_entity_poly.pdbx_strand_id
1 'polypeptide(L)'
;MQIDLESLFEKRIEDKKPFQIVFSYQSEQDLSQLSKPMQFQVMDGLGNLPQALSSADPESIGKAERDNRNIYRFRYKEFRIYFEKTDYGVLIHRILLKNTLADFLLRSNLVFSESSP
;
A
#
# COMPACT_ATOMS: atom_id res chain seq x y z
N MET A 1 5.09 21.86 -17.41
CA MET A 1 5.36 20.42 -17.51
C MET A 1 4.87 19.81 -16.21
N GLN A 2 3.69 19.20 -16.22
CA GLN A 2 3.16 18.51 -15.05
C GLN A 2 3.88 17.18 -14.97
N ILE A 3 4.67 17.00 -13.91
CA ILE A 3 5.42 15.76 -13.71
C ILE A 3 4.41 14.73 -13.19
N ASP A 4 4.29 13.62 -13.92
CA ASP A 4 3.41 12.51 -13.56
C ASP A 4 4.07 11.62 -12.50
N LEU A 5 3.44 11.54 -11.31
CA LEU A 5 3.92 10.77 -10.17
C LEU A 5 4.04 9.28 -10.48
N GLU A 6 3.13 8.74 -11.29
CA GLU A 6 3.17 7.32 -11.67
C GLU A 6 4.40 7.04 -12.54
N SER A 7 4.64 7.85 -13.57
CA SER A 7 5.85 7.73 -14.41
C SER A 7 7.16 7.84 -13.62
N LEU A 8 7.25 8.75 -12.65
CA LEU A 8 8.43 8.87 -11.79
C LEU A 8 8.66 7.64 -10.92
N PHE A 9 7.57 7.09 -10.37
CA PHE A 9 7.61 5.89 -9.54
C PHE A 9 8.10 4.67 -10.33
N GLU A 10 7.52 4.40 -11.50
CA GLU A 10 7.88 3.24 -12.33
C GLU A 10 9.33 3.31 -12.80
N LYS A 11 9.78 4.47 -13.28
CA LYS A 11 11.18 4.70 -13.68
C LYS A 11 12.15 4.41 -12.54
N ARG A 12 11.75 4.66 -11.29
CA ARG A 12 12.64 4.45 -10.14
C ARG A 12 12.82 2.98 -9.77
N ILE A 13 11.76 2.20 -9.93
CA ILE A 13 11.81 0.74 -9.81
C ILE A 13 12.77 0.17 -10.86
N GLU A 14 12.66 0.62 -12.12
CA GLU A 14 13.56 0.22 -13.21
C GLU A 14 15.02 0.59 -12.93
N ASP A 15 15.26 1.81 -12.45
CA ASP A 15 16.59 2.34 -12.10
C ASP A 15 17.22 1.60 -10.89
N LYS A 16 16.51 0.69 -10.22
CA LYS A 16 16.93 -0.01 -8.98
C LYS A 16 17.45 0.93 -7.89
N LYS A 17 16.90 2.15 -7.82
CA LYS A 17 17.24 3.11 -6.76
C LYS A 17 16.61 2.67 -5.44
N PRO A 18 17.14 3.12 -4.28
CA PRO A 18 16.56 2.80 -2.98
C PRO A 18 15.07 3.14 -2.94
N PHE A 19 14.24 2.14 -2.64
CA PHE A 19 12.80 2.27 -2.50
C PHE A 19 12.45 2.62 -1.06
N GLN A 20 11.77 3.75 -0.85
CA GLN A 20 11.42 4.23 0.48
C GLN A 20 10.04 3.74 0.90
N ILE A 21 9.95 3.27 2.15
CA ILE A 21 8.68 2.97 2.79
C ILE A 21 8.56 3.93 3.97
N VAL A 22 7.63 4.87 3.85
CA VAL A 22 7.39 5.90 4.87
C VAL A 22 6.10 5.55 5.60
N PHE A 23 6.12 5.61 6.93
CA PHE A 23 4.93 5.40 7.75
C PHE A 23 4.31 6.74 8.10
N SER A 24 3.01 6.89 7.86
CA SER A 24 2.23 7.94 8.52
C SER A 24 2.10 7.64 10.01
N TYR A 25 1.77 8.66 10.81
CA TYR A 25 1.51 8.51 12.24
C TYR A 25 0.49 7.39 12.53
N GLN A 26 -0.61 7.33 11.77
CA GLN A 26 -1.62 6.30 12.00
C GLN A 26 -1.12 4.89 11.67
N SER A 27 -0.35 4.72 10.59
CA SER A 27 0.24 3.41 10.26
C SER A 27 1.29 2.95 11.28
N GLU A 28 2.02 3.88 11.89
CA GLU A 28 2.96 3.58 12.98
C GLU A 28 2.22 3.07 14.21
N GLN A 29 1.10 3.73 14.57
CA GLN A 29 0.22 3.27 15.66
C GLN A 29 -0.40 1.91 15.35
N ASP A 30 -0.87 1.70 14.12
CA ASP A 30 -1.43 0.41 13.69
C ASP A 30 -0.37 -0.70 13.87
N LEU A 31 0.89 -0.47 13.47
CA LEU A 31 1.98 -1.44 13.59
C LEU A 31 2.41 -1.67 15.05
N SER A 32 2.54 -0.60 15.85
CA SER A 32 3.06 -0.69 17.23
C SER A 32 2.14 -1.46 18.16
N GLN A 33 0.84 -1.46 17.89
CA GLN A 33 -0.18 -2.20 18.66
C GLN A 33 -0.22 -3.70 18.34
N LEU A 34 0.41 -4.14 17.24
CA LEU A 34 0.47 -5.55 16.90
C LEU A 34 1.41 -6.34 17.81
N SER A 35 1.11 -7.63 17.99
CA SER A 35 2.06 -8.56 18.59
C SER A 35 3.36 -8.65 17.78
N LYS A 36 4.49 -8.96 18.42
CA LYS A 36 5.79 -9.06 17.73
C LYS A 36 5.77 -10.00 16.51
N PRO A 37 5.17 -11.21 16.57
CA PRO A 37 5.05 -12.07 15.39
C PRO A 37 4.27 -11.41 14.23
N MET A 38 3.20 -10.68 14.55
CA MET A 38 2.42 -9.96 13.55
C MET A 38 3.21 -8.78 12.95
N GLN A 39 4.00 -8.06 13.74
CA GLN A 39 4.90 -7.02 13.23
C GLN A 39 5.88 -7.60 12.18
N PHE A 40 6.49 -8.76 12.45
CA PHE A 40 7.37 -9.41 11.47
C PHE A 40 6.65 -9.83 10.18
N GLN A 41 5.40 -10.30 10.27
CA GLN A 41 4.61 -10.61 9.07
C GLN A 41 4.31 -9.36 8.23
N VAL A 42 4.07 -8.21 8.87
CA VAL A 42 3.92 -6.94 8.15
C VAL A 42 5.24 -6.53 7.50
N MET A 43 6.38 -6.66 8.20
CA MET A 43 7.70 -6.34 7.63
C MET A 43 8.03 -7.21 6.42
N ASP A 44 7.73 -8.51 6.50
CA ASP A 44 7.83 -9.45 5.37
C ASP A 44 6.98 -8.98 4.19
N GLY A 45 5.72 -8.60 4.43
CA GLY A 45 4.87 -8.00 3.41
C GLY A 45 5.46 -6.74 2.78
N LEU A 46 5.96 -5.81 3.58
CA LEU A 46 6.58 -4.57 3.09
C LEU A 46 7.86 -4.83 2.27
N GLY A 47 8.64 -5.86 2.61
CA GLY A 47 9.77 -6.30 1.79
C GLY A 47 9.36 -6.84 0.41
N ASN A 48 8.18 -7.47 0.32
CA ASN A 48 7.63 -8.00 -0.94
C ASN A 48 6.86 -6.93 -1.76
N LEU A 49 6.51 -5.79 -1.15
CA LEU A 49 5.70 -4.76 -1.79
C LEU A 49 6.31 -4.18 -3.09
N PRO A 50 7.62 -3.86 -3.16
CA PRO A 50 8.22 -3.36 -4.41
C PRO A 50 8.08 -4.37 -5.54
N GLN A 51 8.29 -5.66 -5.25
CA GLN A 51 8.14 -6.72 -6.24
C GLN A 51 6.69 -6.85 -6.70
N ALA A 52 5.73 -6.85 -5.76
CA ALA A 52 4.30 -6.93 -6.08
C ALA A 52 3.83 -5.76 -6.98
N LEU A 53 4.40 -4.57 -6.78
CA LEU A 53 4.14 -3.39 -7.61
C LEU A 53 4.73 -3.53 -9.02
N SER A 54 5.89 -4.17 -9.16
CA SER A 54 6.52 -4.45 -10.45
C SER A 54 5.86 -5.58 -11.24
N SER A 55 5.30 -6.58 -10.57
CA SER A 55 4.81 -7.80 -11.21
C SER A 55 3.39 -7.71 -11.78
N ALA A 56 2.76 -6.53 -11.73
CA ALA A 56 1.40 -6.28 -12.22
C ALA A 56 0.36 -7.32 -11.74
N ASP A 57 0.57 -7.93 -10.56
CA ASP A 57 -0.31 -8.95 -10.01
C ASP A 57 -1.59 -8.28 -9.47
N PRO A 58 -2.72 -8.35 -10.21
CA PRO A 58 -3.92 -7.60 -9.88
C PRO A 58 -4.63 -8.16 -8.63
N GLU A 59 -4.34 -9.42 -8.25
CA GLU A 59 -4.98 -10.02 -7.09
C GLU A 59 -4.43 -9.45 -5.77
N SER A 60 -3.16 -9.06 -5.79
CA SER A 60 -2.43 -8.56 -4.62
C SER A 60 -2.60 -7.06 -4.40
N ILE A 61 -2.73 -6.25 -5.46
CA ILE A 61 -2.85 -4.79 -5.41
C ILE A 61 -4.21 -4.33 -5.93
N GLY A 62 -5.03 -3.72 -5.06
CA GLY A 62 -6.22 -2.99 -5.45
C GLY A 62 -5.99 -1.48 -5.52
N LYS A 63 -6.69 -0.77 -6.42
CA LYS A 63 -6.66 0.69 -6.54
C LYS A 63 -8.03 1.30 -6.21
N ALA A 64 -8.03 2.39 -5.46
CA ALA A 64 -9.17 3.25 -5.20
C ALA A 64 -8.80 4.70 -5.44
N GLU A 65 -9.82 5.52 -5.71
CA GLU A 65 -9.66 6.96 -5.75
C GLU A 65 -10.43 7.59 -4.59
N ARG A 66 -9.80 8.57 -3.95
CA ARG A 66 -10.42 9.39 -2.89
C ARG A 66 -9.85 10.80 -2.96
N ASP A 67 -10.73 11.80 -3.01
CA ASP A 67 -10.34 13.22 -2.98
C ASP A 67 -9.23 13.55 -4.02
N ASN A 68 -9.34 13.00 -5.24
CA ASN A 68 -8.36 13.09 -6.33
C ASN A 68 -6.99 12.47 -6.03
N ARG A 69 -6.91 11.54 -5.07
CA ARG A 69 -5.71 10.76 -4.74
C ARG A 69 -5.91 9.27 -4.99
N ASN A 70 -4.87 8.62 -5.49
CA ASN A 70 -4.84 7.18 -5.67
C ASN A 70 -4.45 6.50 -4.36
N ILE A 71 -5.39 5.77 -3.75
CA ILE A 71 -5.13 4.89 -2.61
C ILE A 71 -5.00 3.47 -3.12
N TYR A 72 -3.85 2.86 -2.85
CA TYR A 72 -3.55 1.48 -3.16
C TYR A 72 -3.77 0.60 -1.94
N ARG A 73 -4.18 -0.65 -2.16
CA ARG A 73 -4.34 -1.67 -1.13
C ARG A 73 -3.53 -2.90 -1.51
N PHE A 74 -2.50 -3.19 -0.74
CA PHE A 74 -1.76 -4.44 -0.83
C PHE A 74 -2.33 -5.49 0.13
N ARG A 75 -2.69 -6.64 -0.41
CA ARG A 75 -3.16 -7.81 0.34
C ARG A 75 -1.96 -8.74 0.55
N TYR A 76 -1.60 -8.97 1.81
CA TYR A 76 -0.51 -9.86 2.16
C TYR A 76 -0.88 -10.71 3.37
N LYS A 77 -1.05 -12.01 3.17
CA LYS A 77 -1.53 -12.95 4.20
C LYS A 77 -2.82 -12.43 4.84
N GLU A 78 -2.77 -12.11 6.13
CA GLU A 78 -3.91 -11.60 6.91
C GLU A 78 -4.00 -10.07 6.92
N PHE A 79 -3.07 -9.37 6.27
CA PHE A 79 -2.97 -7.92 6.32
C PHE A 79 -3.46 -7.24 5.03
N ARG A 80 -4.03 -6.05 5.22
CA ARG A 80 -4.41 -5.09 4.20
C ARG A 80 -3.65 -3.81 4.50
N ILE A 81 -2.67 -3.51 3.65
CA ILE A 81 -1.79 -2.35 3.77
C ILE A 81 -2.29 -1.31 2.78
N TYR A 82 -2.69 -0.15 3.29
CA TYR A 82 -3.19 0.96 2.47
C TYR A 82 -2.09 2.00 2.34
N PHE A 83 -1.82 2.43 1.11
CA PHE A 83 -0.70 3.32 0.83
C PHE A 83 -0.95 4.21 -0.39
N GLU A 84 -0.15 5.25 -0.51
CA GLU A 84 -0.02 6.09 -1.71
C GLU A 84 1.36 5.88 -2.33
N LYS A 85 1.44 5.96 -3.66
CA LYS A 85 2.73 6.06 -4.36
C LYS A 85 3.29 7.48 -4.21
N THR A 86 4.62 7.58 -4.13
CA THR A 86 5.37 8.84 -4.01
C THR A 86 6.56 8.82 -4.96
N ASP A 87 7.24 9.96 -5.14
CA ASP A 87 8.45 10.08 -5.98
C ASP A 87 9.61 9.15 -5.57
N TYR A 88 9.58 8.62 -4.34
CA TYR A 88 10.67 7.85 -3.75
C TYR A 88 10.28 6.42 -3.35
N GLY A 89 9.00 6.05 -3.48
CA GLY A 89 8.48 4.77 -3.01
C GLY A 89 7.03 4.92 -2.55
N VAL A 90 6.71 4.54 -1.32
CA VAL A 90 5.33 4.54 -0.81
C VAL A 90 5.19 5.22 0.55
N LEU A 91 4.03 5.85 0.75
CA LEU A 91 3.56 6.33 2.04
C LEU A 91 2.46 5.40 2.56
N ILE A 92 2.73 4.70 3.66
CA ILE A 92 1.78 3.81 4.32
C ILE A 92 0.81 4.64 5.17
N HIS A 93 -0.48 4.50 4.88
CA HIS A 93 -1.55 5.18 5.61
C HIS A 93 -2.11 4.31 6.73
N ARG A 94 -2.34 3.02 6.47
CA ARG A 94 -2.97 2.08 7.42
C ARG A 94 -2.44 0.66 7.25
N ILE A 95 -2.40 -0.10 8.35
CA ILE A 95 -2.07 -1.53 8.39
C ILE A 95 -3.18 -2.25 9.15
N LEU A 96 -4.02 -3.00 8.45
CA LEU A 96 -5.24 -3.59 9.04
C LEU A 96 -5.27 -5.09 8.85
N LEU A 97 -5.80 -5.80 9.85
CA LEU A 97 -6.13 -7.22 9.71
C LEU A 97 -7.39 -7.39 8.86
N LYS A 98 -7.41 -8.48 8.09
CA LYS A 98 -8.55 -8.83 7.27
C LYS A 98 -9.77 -9.08 8.15
N ASN A 99 -10.94 -8.64 7.68
CA ASN A 99 -12.25 -8.90 8.29
C ASN A 99 -12.44 -8.22 9.66
N THR A 100 -11.67 -7.16 9.93
CA THR A 100 -11.91 -6.27 11.08
C THR A 100 -12.91 -5.18 10.72
N LEU A 101 -13.60 -4.62 11.73
CA LEU A 101 -14.49 -3.47 11.53
C LEU A 101 -13.74 -2.26 10.96
N ALA A 102 -12.50 -2.02 11.41
CA ALA A 102 -11.65 -0.95 10.89
C ALA A 102 -11.38 -1.10 9.38
N ASP A 103 -11.08 -2.33 8.93
CA ASP A 103 -10.92 -2.62 7.50
C ASP A 103 -12.23 -2.42 6.73
N PHE A 104 -13.36 -2.87 7.29
CA PHE A 104 -14.66 -2.67 6.66
C PHE A 104 -14.97 -1.18 6.48
N LEU A 105 -14.87 -0.38 7.56
CA LEU A 105 -15.15 1.06 7.53
C LEU A 105 -14.24 1.81 6.55
N LEU A 106 -12.96 1.44 6.48
CA LEU A 106 -12.04 2.07 5.53
C LEU A 106 -12.44 1.76 4.08
N ARG A 107 -12.77 0.51 3.78
CA ARG A 107 -13.19 0.12 2.42
C ARG A 107 -14.53 0.75 2.03
N SER A 108 -15.48 0.86 2.95
CA SER A 108 -16.78 1.48 2.68
C SER A 108 -16.67 2.96 2.32
N ASN A 109 -15.59 3.62 2.75
CA ASN A 109 -15.31 5.03 2.45
C ASN A 109 -14.41 5.23 1.22
N LEU A 110 -14.07 4.15 0.50
CA LEU A 110 -13.21 4.19 -0.68
C LEU A 110 -13.95 3.61 -1.89
N VAL A 111 -13.95 4.35 -3.01
CA VAL A 111 -14.46 3.84 -4.28
C VAL A 111 -13.30 3.14 -4.98
N PHE A 112 -13.29 1.80 -4.93
CA PHE A 112 -12.31 1.00 -5.65
C PHE A 112 -12.70 0.93 -7.12
N SER A 113 -11.76 1.21 -8.02
CA SER A 113 -11.94 0.90 -9.43
C SER A 113 -11.88 -0.61 -9.58
N GLU A 114 -13.00 -1.25 -9.92
CA GLU A 114 -12.98 -2.63 -10.42
C GLU A 114 -12.29 -2.62 -11.78
N SER A 115 -10.98 -2.81 -11.80
CA SER A 115 -10.35 -3.44 -12.95
C SER A 115 -10.76 -4.91 -12.90
N SER A 116 -11.98 -5.20 -13.35
CA SER A 116 -12.37 -6.58 -13.68
C SER A 116 -11.44 -7.07 -14.79
N PRO A 117 -10.96 -8.33 -14.73
CA PRO A 117 -10.15 -8.94 -15.80
C PRO A 117 -10.88 -8.99 -17.14
#